data_AF-A0A5R2N9T1-F1
#
_entry.id   AF-A0A5R2N9T1-F1
#
_cell.length_a   1.000
_cell.length_b   1.000
_cell.length_c   1.000
_cell.angle_alpha   90.00
_cell.angle_beta   90.00
_cell.angle_gamma   90.00
#
_symmetry.space_group_name_H-M   'P 1'
#
loop_
_entity.id
_entity.type
_entity.pdbx_description
1 polymer ?
#
loop_
_entity_poly.entity_id
_entity_poly.type
_entity_poly.pdbx_seq_one_letter_code
_entity_poly.pdbx_strand_id
1 'polypeptide(L)'
;MYESIKQQIATDYFQQRFSNDGQRFVAWYLRNILFRDMNETRDDITDGADDKQIDALIIDDDKSLVRIVQGKFTQGGDRKSAR
;
A
#
# COMPACT_ATOMS: atom_id res chain seq x y z
N MET A 1 0.45 -15.59 7.73
CA MET A 1 0.56 -14.71 6.55
C MET A 1 0.21 -13.27 6.87
N TYR A 2 -1.04 -12.92 7.20
CA TYR A 2 -1.42 -11.54 7.56
C TYR A 2 -0.61 -10.95 8.73
N GLU A 3 -0.45 -11.70 9.82
CA GLU A 3 0.36 -11.26 10.98
C GLU A 3 1.85 -11.09 10.63
N SER A 4 2.38 -11.92 9.73
CA SER A 4 3.76 -11.79 9.23
C SER A 4 3.93 -10.53 8.40
N ILE A 5 2.91 -10.14 7.62
CA ILE A 5 2.92 -8.88 6.86
C ILE A 5 2.85 -7.69 7.82
N LYS A 6 1.96 -7.75 8.83
CA LYS A 6 1.90 -6.72 9.89
C LYS A 6 3.24 -6.47 10.56
N GLN A 7 3.95 -7.54 10.92
CA GLN A 7 5.28 -7.43 11.51
C GLN A 7 6.28 -6.78 10.55
N GLN A 8 6.22 -7.09 9.25
CA GLN A 8 7.10 -6.50 8.25
C GLN A 8 6.82 -5.03 8.00
N ILE A 9 5.55 -4.63 7.91
CA ILE A 9 5.18 -3.21 7.76
C ILE A 9 5.47 -2.37 9.00
N ALA A 10 5.63 -3.01 10.17
CA ALA A 10 6.03 -2.35 11.40
C ALA A 10 7.55 -2.07 11.48
N THR A 11 8.34 -2.49 10.49
CA THR A 11 9.78 -2.18 10.47
C THR A 11 10.06 -0.71 10.15
N ASP A 12 11.20 -0.21 10.64
CA ASP A 12 11.64 1.19 10.47
C ASP A 12 11.58 1.67 9.03
N TYR A 13 11.91 0.80 8.08
CA TYR A 13 11.89 1.12 6.65
C TYR A 13 10.53 1.66 6.20
N PHE A 14 9.44 0.99 6.57
CA PHE A 14 8.09 1.34 6.18
C PHE A 14 7.53 2.47 7.05
N GLN A 15 7.80 2.47 8.37
CA GLN A 15 7.31 3.51 9.27
C GLN A 15 7.87 4.90 8.98
N GLN A 16 9.15 4.99 8.57
CA GLN A 16 9.77 6.29 8.27
C GLN A 16 9.35 6.87 6.91
N ARG A 17 8.81 6.04 6.01
CA ARG A 17 8.50 6.43 4.62
C ARG A 17 7.01 6.61 4.34
N PHE A 18 6.16 5.94 5.11
CA PHE A 18 4.73 5.90 4.87
C PHE A 18 3.98 6.18 6.17
N SER A 19 3.02 7.10 6.10
CA SER A 19 2.42 7.72 7.29
C SER A 19 1.43 6.80 8.01
N ASN A 20 0.67 6.00 7.25
CA ASN A 20 -0.39 5.14 7.78
C ASN A 20 -0.18 3.65 7.44
N ASP A 21 -0.89 2.75 8.14
CA ASP A 21 -0.76 1.29 7.93
C ASP A 21 -1.24 0.84 6.54
N GLY A 22 -2.21 1.54 5.95
CA GLY A 22 -2.69 1.29 4.59
C GLY A 22 -1.57 1.51 3.56
N GLN A 23 -0.92 2.67 3.61
CA GLN A 23 0.24 3.00 2.77
C GLN A 23 1.36 2.00 2.97
N ARG A 24 1.68 1.65 4.22
CA ARG A 24 2.72 0.67 4.52
C ARG A 24 2.38 -0.70 3.94
N PHE A 25 1.12 -1.12 3.99
CA PHE A 25 0.65 -2.37 3.40
C PHE A 25 0.74 -2.37 1.88
N VAL A 26 0.29 -1.30 1.22
CA VAL A 26 0.38 -1.14 -0.24
C VAL A 26 1.85 -1.13 -0.68
N ALA A 27 2.70 -0.37 0.02
CA ALA A 27 4.14 -0.36 -0.23
C ALA A 27 4.78 -1.75 -0.07
N TRP A 28 4.36 -2.52 0.94
CA TRP A 28 4.82 -3.89 1.13
C TRP A 28 4.43 -4.78 -0.06
N TYR A 29 3.20 -4.65 -0.56
CA TYR A 29 2.73 -5.39 -1.73
C TYR A 29 3.57 -5.05 -2.99
N LEU A 30 3.81 -3.76 -3.25
CA LEU A 30 4.63 -3.34 -4.40
C LEU A 30 6.05 -3.90 -4.33
N ARG A 31 6.67 -3.87 -3.15
CA ARG A 31 8.05 -4.35 -2.94
C ARG A 31 8.18 -5.87 -3.03
N ASN A 32 7.24 -6.61 -2.44
CA ASN A 32 7.38 -8.06 -2.27
C ASN A 32 6.68 -8.89 -3.34
N ILE A 33 5.66 -8.34 -4.01
CA ILE A 33 4.87 -9.06 -5.03
C ILE A 33 5.16 -8.50 -6.42
N LEU A 34 5.25 -7.17 -6.56
CA LEU A 34 5.56 -6.54 -7.85
C LEU A 34 7.05 -6.27 -8.04
N PHE A 35 7.89 -6.53 -7.02
CA PHE A 35 9.34 -6.35 -7.01
C PHE A 35 9.80 -4.94 -7.40
N ARG A 36 8.99 -3.92 -7.07
CA ARG A 36 9.34 -2.51 -7.29
C ARG A 36 10.49 -2.09 -6.40
N ASP A 37 11.36 -1.24 -6.91
CA ASP A 37 12.40 -0.65 -6.08
C ASP A 37 11.84 0.38 -5.09
N MET A 38 12.69 0.94 -4.23
CA MET A 38 12.23 1.86 -3.18
C MET A 38 11.69 3.19 -3.71
N ASN A 39 12.31 3.72 -4.76
CA ASN A 39 11.94 4.99 -5.37
C ASN A 39 10.65 4.80 -6.17
N GLU A 40 10.62 3.76 -7.00
CA GLU A 40 9.43 3.33 -7.75
C GLU A 40 8.24 3.11 -6.82
N THR A 41 8.42 2.37 -5.72
CA THR A 41 7.34 2.11 -4.75
C THR A 41 6.76 3.40 -4.17
N ARG A 42 7.61 4.40 -3.89
CA ARG A 42 7.16 5.67 -3.35
C ARG A 42 6.42 6.48 -4.40
N ASP A 43 6.94 6.51 -5.63
CA ASP A 43 6.39 7.31 -6.71
C ASP A 43 5.10 6.68 -7.29
N ASP A 44 4.96 5.35 -7.22
CA ASP A 44 3.76 4.59 -7.61
C ASP A 44 2.60 4.77 -6.62
N ILE A 45 2.87 5.13 -5.35
CA ILE A 45 1.82 5.30 -4.34
C ILE A 45 1.13 6.65 -4.53
N THR A 46 -0.19 6.60 -4.61
CA THR A 46 -1.05 7.76 -4.88
C THR A 46 -1.88 8.19 -3.68
N ASP A 47 -1.77 7.48 -2.55
CA ASP A 47 -2.48 7.79 -1.31
C ASP A 47 -1.93 9.07 -0.65
N GLY A 48 -2.76 10.12 -0.61
CA GLY A 48 -2.44 11.46 -0.13
C GLY A 48 -3.69 12.27 0.23
N ALA A 49 -3.52 13.49 0.74
CA ALA A 49 -4.61 14.31 1.29
C ALA A 49 -5.73 14.66 0.27
N ASP A 50 -5.45 14.56 -1.03
CA ASP A 50 -6.40 14.74 -2.14
C ASP A 50 -6.75 13.38 -2.79
N ASP A 51 -7.12 12.41 -1.97
CA ASP A 51 -7.36 11.01 -2.33
C ASP A 51 -8.36 10.83 -3.49
N LYS A 52 -7.93 10.09 -4.53
CA LYS A 52 -8.71 9.74 -5.72
C LYS A 52 -9.34 8.33 -5.63
N GLN A 53 -9.40 7.73 -4.45
CA GLN A 53 -9.86 6.36 -4.17
C GLN A 53 -8.95 5.25 -4.73
N ILE A 54 -7.72 5.57 -5.10
CA ILE A 54 -6.71 4.62 -5.61
C ILE A 54 -5.43 4.76 -4.80
N ASP A 55 -4.90 3.64 -4.30
CA ASP A 55 -3.76 3.65 -3.38
C ASP A 55 -2.41 3.59 -4.10
N ALA A 56 -2.35 2.95 -5.27
CA ALA A 56 -1.18 3.01 -6.16
C ALA A 56 -1.54 2.84 -7.64
N LEU A 57 -0.72 3.44 -8.51
CA LEU A 57 -0.77 3.33 -9.96
C LEU A 57 0.64 3.00 -10.48
N ILE A 58 0.74 1.91 -11.23
CA ILE A 58 2.00 1.47 -11.84
C ILE A 58 1.81 1.47 -13.36
N ILE A 59 2.75 2.09 -14.06
CA ILE A 59 2.83 2.08 -15.52
C ILE A 59 4.13 1.36 -15.88
N ASP A 60 4.01 0.18 -16.48
CA ASP A 60 5.13 -0.63 -16.98
C ASP A 60 5.11 -0.53 -18.51
N ASP A 61 5.90 0.41 -19.04
CA ASP A 61 5.95 0.70 -20.48
C ASP A 61 6.54 -0.48 -21.26
N ASP A 62 7.53 -1.19 -20.70
CA ASP A 62 8.18 -2.35 -21.30
C ASP A 62 7.19 -3.49 -21.54
N LYS A 63 6.28 -3.72 -20.57
CA LYS A 63 5.21 -4.72 -20.69
C LYS A 63 3.92 -4.14 -21.27
N SER A 64 3.89 -2.85 -21.59
CA SER A 64 2.69 -2.11 -22.00
C SER A 64 1.49 -2.38 -21.06
N LEU A 65 1.75 -2.34 -19.75
CA LEU A 65 0.81 -2.76 -18.71
C LEU A 65 0.59 -1.63 -17.70
N VAL A 66 -0.68 -1.33 -17.43
CA VAL A 66 -1.07 -0.44 -16.34
C VAL A 66 -1.73 -1.25 -15.23
N ARG A 67 -1.29 -1.03 -13.99
CA ARG A 67 -1.87 -1.65 -12.79
C ARG A 67 -2.39 -0.57 -11.86
N ILE A 68 -3.66 -0.70 -11.48
CA ILE A 68 -4.30 0.11 -10.45
C ILE A 68 -4.46 -0.78 -9.22
N VAL A 69 -3.99 -0.30 -8.07
CA VAL A 69 -4.05 -1.03 -6.80
C VAL A 69 -4.93 -0.26 -5.83
N GLN A 70 -5.88 -0.97 -5.22
CA GLN A 70 -6.68 -0.46 -4.11
C GLN A 70 -6.55 -1.38 -2.88
N GLY A 71 -5.91 -0.86 -1.84
CA GLY A 71 -5.72 -1.52 -0.57
C GLY A 71 -6.96 -1.40 0.31
N LYS A 72 -7.77 -2.47 0.38
CA LYS A 72 -8.81 -2.56 1.43
C LYS A 72 -8.22 -3.08 2.72
N PHE A 73 -7.67 -2.18 3.53
CA PHE A 73 -7.19 -2.52 4.86
C PHE A 73 -8.32 -2.38 5.89
N THR A 74 -8.96 -3.50 6.23
CA THR A 74 -9.91 -3.53 7.34
C THR A 74 -9.16 -3.68 8.66
N GLN A 75 -9.11 -2.61 9.47
CA GLN A 75 -8.92 -2.82 10.90
C GLN A 75 -10.11 -3.67 11.37
N GLY A 76 -9.82 -4.84 11.93
CA GLY A 76 -10.85 -5.78 12.35
C GLY A 76 -11.87 -5.11 13.27
N GLY A 77 -13.12 -5.03 12.81
CA GLY A 77 -14.31 -4.89 13.63
C GLY A 77 -14.43 -3.59 14.42
N ASP A 78 -14.73 -2.48 13.75
CA ASP A 78 -15.54 -1.43 14.38
C ASP A 78 -16.62 -0.94 13.41
N ARG A 79 -17.47 -1.88 12.96
CA ARG A 79 -18.87 -1.51 12.74
C ARG A 79 -19.45 -1.34 14.12
N LYS A 80 -19.36 -0.12 14.67
CA LYS A 80 -20.28 0.30 15.72
C LYS A 80 -21.68 -0.10 15.26
N SER A 81 -22.29 -1.00 16.03
CA SER A 81 -23.70 -1.30 15.96
C SER A 81 -24.44 0.02 16.09
N ALA A 82 -24.79 0.62 14.96
CA ALA A 82 -25.80 1.65 14.90
C ALA A 82 -27.14 0.94 15.06
N ARG A 83 -27.54 0.73 16.31
CA ARG A 83 -28.90 0.50 16.80
C ARG A 83 -28.91 0.56 18.30
#